data_AF-A0A1Y4D4J5-F1
#
_entry.id   AF-A0A1Y4D4J5-F1
#
_cell.length_a   1.000
_cell.length_b   1.000
_cell.length_c   1.000
_cell.angle_alpha   90.00
_cell.angle_beta   90.00
_cell.angle_gamma   90.00
#
_symmetry.space_group_name_H-M   'P 1'
#
loop_
_entity.id
_entity.type
_entity.pdbx_description
1 polymer ?
#
loop_
_entity_poly.entity_id
_entity_poly.type
_entity_poly.pdbx_seq_one_letter_code
_entity_poly.pdbx_strand_id
1 'polypeptide(L)'
;MSRTLQLTVPPNASKVRLDKFLSQNLENSGTKAEAAQEEASEDNVEEELCTDEAACSKASSGISREGIKRLIAKGLCLVNGKTCTSASAKLKTGDTVEIELANEESGLVPEEGEVKIVHEDADVIVCAKEAGLTVHPCPSCPANTLIGRLYSRYPELGAMGGLRPGIVHRLDKETSGLLVVARNERARLFLTRAFAQRQVRKIYLAIVAGKAPETGSCEMSIGRDPVHKTRMACVPLSQGGREARTTFERLWVAGDESASLVRVHIHTGRTHQIRVHMAHLGHPLLGDATYAPTPIASLAPRVMLHAFSLTVPHPSGSKDLSFTLFPPEDFLACLQRLSFATQTLVVTGNPGSGKSLVLRMFARLGIPTISADELVQGYYRAGGEVSEWLCRRLGSDILGQDGSVDRTELMAAFSRSPDLRREVEELCHRLVLGDIRDFFASCQKERRKLAVAEIPLHFECGWHKGAFEPAPLALGVRAPLATRKTRLSATRNWSEEKIETIEHWQWDEDKKLSACDLVLDNTGDKNALAKGLEEEVLPELARRREERSAGMRAYFQRLLREPGSQERS
;
A
#
# COMPACT_ATOMS: atom_id res chain seq x y z
N MET A 1 11.55 21.90 39.91
CA MET A 1 11.20 22.59 41.18
C MET A 1 9.86 22.04 41.63
N SER A 2 9.78 21.50 42.84
CA SER A 2 8.51 21.05 43.41
C SER A 2 7.56 22.23 43.60
N ARG A 3 6.26 21.99 43.42
CA ARG A 3 5.22 23.01 43.61
C ARG A 3 4.50 22.71 44.92
N THR A 4 4.63 23.61 45.89
CA THR A 4 3.85 23.54 47.13
C THR A 4 2.51 24.24 46.93
N LEU A 5 1.43 23.53 47.22
CA LEU A 5 0.08 24.10 47.24
C LEU A 5 -0.43 24.13 48.68
N GLN A 6 -0.93 25.30 49.08
CA GLN A 6 -1.53 25.52 50.39
C GLN A 6 -3.04 25.71 50.24
N LEU A 7 -3.82 24.92 50.97
CA LEU A 7 -5.28 24.89 50.92
C LEU A 7 -5.85 25.02 52.33
N THR A 8 -6.84 25.89 52.51
CA THR A 8 -7.52 26.06 53.80
C THR A 8 -8.89 25.39 53.78
N VAL A 9 -9.20 24.61 54.81
CA VAL A 9 -10.49 23.92 54.93
C VAL A 9 -11.60 24.95 55.23
N PRO A 10 -12.63 25.08 54.37
CA PRO A 10 -13.61 26.17 54.45
C PRO A 10 -14.56 26.05 55.65
N PRO A 11 -15.17 27.17 56.09
CA PRO A 11 -16.00 27.26 57.30
C PRO A 11 -17.19 26.28 57.40
N ASN A 12 -17.69 25.73 56.29
CA ASN A 12 -18.87 24.84 56.24
C ASN A 12 -18.57 23.37 55.92
N ALA A 13 -17.31 22.92 55.99
CA ALA A 13 -16.96 21.52 55.72
C ALA A 13 -17.20 20.64 56.97
N SER A 14 -18.08 19.63 56.85
CA SER A 14 -18.14 18.53 57.82
C SER A 14 -16.82 17.73 57.80
N LYS A 15 -16.48 16.96 58.85
CA LYS A 15 -15.18 16.23 58.97
C LYS A 15 -14.79 15.46 57.69
N VAL A 16 -14.06 16.10 56.77
CA VAL A 16 -13.64 15.51 55.49
C VAL A 16 -12.31 14.78 55.68
N ARG A 17 -12.14 13.66 55.01
CA ARG A 17 -10.86 12.95 54.97
C ARG A 17 -9.85 13.72 54.11
N LEU A 18 -8.61 13.79 54.56
CA LEU A 18 -7.50 14.48 53.88
C LEU A 18 -7.37 14.07 52.41
N ASP A 19 -7.42 12.77 52.10
CA ASP A 19 -7.34 12.28 50.71
C ASP A 19 -8.49 12.76 49.84
N LYS A 20 -9.71 12.80 50.40
CA LYS A 20 -10.92 13.26 49.70
C LYS A 20 -10.89 14.79 49.49
N PHE A 21 -10.46 15.53 50.51
CA PHE A 21 -10.31 16.99 50.44
C PHE A 21 -9.29 17.40 49.38
N LEU A 22 -8.12 16.75 49.36
CA LEU A 22 -7.08 17.03 48.37
C LEU A 22 -7.50 16.62 46.96
N SER A 23 -8.13 15.46 46.76
CA SER A 23 -8.66 15.08 45.44
C SER A 23 -9.63 16.13 44.89
N GLN A 24 -10.60 16.57 45.69
CA GLN A 24 -11.62 17.55 45.28
C GLN A 24 -11.06 18.94 44.96
N ASN A 25 -9.99 19.36 45.65
CA ASN A 25 -9.43 20.70 45.48
C ASN A 25 -8.29 20.75 44.46
N LEU A 26 -7.54 19.66 44.27
CA LEU A 26 -6.51 19.57 43.25
C LEU A 26 -7.10 19.33 41.86
N GLU A 27 -8.23 18.62 41.75
CA GLU A 27 -9.02 18.51 40.51
C GLU A 27 -9.54 19.87 40.01
N ASN A 28 -9.85 20.80 40.93
CA ASN A 28 -10.40 22.13 40.64
C ASN A 28 -9.36 23.27 40.53
N SER A 29 -8.10 23.00 40.85
CA SER A 29 -7.03 24.02 40.83
C SER A 29 -6.48 24.31 39.42
N GLY A 30 -6.80 23.46 38.43
CA GLY A 30 -6.48 23.69 37.02
C GLY A 30 -7.44 24.63 36.28
N THR A 31 -8.57 24.99 36.90
CA THR A 31 -9.66 25.79 36.28
C THR A 31 -9.87 27.17 36.92
N LYS A 32 -9.26 27.48 38.07
CA LYS A 32 -9.52 28.73 38.80
C LYS A 32 -8.47 29.84 38.67
N ALA A 33 -7.45 29.68 37.82
CA ALA A 33 -6.45 30.74 37.63
C ALA A 33 -6.86 31.81 36.60
N GLU A 34 -7.86 31.59 35.74
CA GLU A 34 -8.36 32.59 34.80
C GLU A 34 -9.85 32.37 34.48
N ALA A 35 -10.60 33.47 34.49
CA ALA A 35 -11.99 33.67 34.07
C ALA A 35 -13.13 33.36 35.09
N ALA A 36 -13.68 34.46 35.61
CA ALA A 36 -15.07 34.58 36.00
C ALA A 36 -15.98 34.70 34.77
N GLN A 37 -17.24 34.28 34.93
CA GLN A 37 -18.41 34.46 34.03
C GLN A 37 -18.42 33.64 32.73
N GLU A 38 -19.20 32.54 32.72
CA GLU A 38 -20.52 32.46 32.07
C GLU A 38 -21.11 31.04 32.26
N GLU A 39 -22.41 30.99 32.55
CA GLU A 39 -23.21 29.77 32.75
C GLU A 39 -23.58 29.12 31.41
N ALA A 40 -23.39 27.81 31.27
CA ALA A 40 -24.17 26.97 30.35
C ALA A 40 -24.08 25.46 30.69
N SER A 41 -25.26 24.91 31.01
CA SER A 41 -25.77 23.55 30.76
C SER A 41 -24.83 22.33 30.88
N GLU A 42 -25.13 21.52 31.88
CA GLU A 42 -24.69 20.15 32.10
C GLU A 42 -25.13 19.21 30.96
N ASP A 43 -24.19 18.56 30.29
CA ASP A 43 -24.40 17.27 29.64
C ASP A 43 -23.07 16.48 29.58
N ASN A 44 -23.19 15.18 29.83
CA ASN A 44 -22.13 14.22 30.15
C ASN A 44 -20.98 14.13 29.12
N VAL A 45 -19.73 14.28 29.57
CA VAL A 45 -18.53 13.87 28.81
C VAL A 45 -17.44 13.33 29.77
N GLU A 46 -17.46 12.01 30.01
CA GLU A 46 -16.29 11.25 30.46
C GLU A 46 -15.69 10.54 29.24
N GLU A 47 -14.66 11.11 28.60
CA GLU A 47 -13.80 10.38 27.66
C GLU A 47 -12.35 10.42 28.13
N GLU A 48 -11.95 9.33 28.78
CA GLU A 48 -10.65 9.14 29.39
C GLU A 48 -9.67 8.40 28.47
N LEU A 49 -8.39 8.70 28.70
CA LEU A 49 -7.23 8.37 27.90
C LEU A 49 -7.09 6.89 27.50
N CYS A 50 -6.44 6.71 26.35
CA CYS A 50 -6.15 5.43 25.70
C CYS A 50 -5.21 4.55 26.56
N THR A 51 -5.71 3.39 27.00
CA THR A 51 -5.07 2.47 27.94
C THR A 51 -4.16 1.43 27.26
N ASP A 52 -2.86 1.47 27.60
CA ASP A 52 -2.03 0.27 27.80
C ASP A 52 -2.04 0.05 29.33
N GLU A 53 -2.85 -0.91 29.77
CA GLU A 53 -3.50 -0.94 31.08
C GLU A 53 -2.83 -1.89 32.08
N ALA A 54 -1.61 -1.58 32.51
CA ALA A 54 -1.02 -2.26 33.66
C ALA A 54 -0.46 -1.33 34.75
N ALA A 55 -0.51 0.01 34.60
CA ALA A 55 -0.05 0.89 35.69
C ALA A 55 -0.65 2.30 35.75
N CYS A 56 -1.52 2.74 34.83
CA CYS A 56 -1.88 4.16 34.77
C CYS A 56 -3.37 4.38 34.55
N SER A 57 -4.13 4.37 35.64
CA SER A 57 -5.47 4.97 35.69
C SER A 57 -5.35 6.44 36.09
N LYS A 58 -6.20 7.27 35.47
CA LYS A 58 -6.46 8.70 35.76
C LYS A 58 -5.52 9.72 35.13
N ALA A 59 -5.96 10.21 33.99
CA ALA A 59 -5.51 11.49 33.43
C ALA A 59 -6.72 12.45 33.38
N SER A 60 -7.20 12.81 34.57
CA SER A 60 -7.70 14.15 34.82
C SER A 60 -6.48 15.05 35.08
N SER A 61 -6.59 16.35 34.82
CA SER A 61 -5.54 17.36 35.05
C SER A 61 -5.24 17.63 36.53
N GLY A 62 -5.29 16.58 37.37
CA GLY A 62 -4.96 16.57 38.78
C GLY A 62 -4.32 15.23 39.16
N ILE A 63 -3.56 15.23 40.25
CA ILE A 63 -2.93 14.02 40.76
C ILE A 63 -4.02 13.02 41.16
N SER A 64 -3.95 11.78 40.67
CA SER A 64 -4.91 10.73 41.00
C SER A 64 -4.99 10.54 42.53
N ARG A 65 -6.15 10.12 43.05
CA ARG A 65 -6.34 9.88 44.50
C ARG A 65 -5.30 8.90 45.06
N GLU A 66 -4.89 7.91 44.28
CA GLU A 66 -3.78 6.99 44.58
C GLU A 66 -2.42 7.69 44.58
N GLY A 67 -2.18 8.64 43.67
CA GLY A 67 -1.05 9.56 43.71
C GLY A 67 -1.02 10.43 44.97
N ILE A 68 -2.15 11.01 45.36
CA ILE A 68 -2.30 11.80 46.60
C ILE A 68 -1.99 10.95 47.84
N LYS A 69 -2.52 9.72 47.91
CA LYS A 69 -2.20 8.77 48.98
C LYS A 69 -0.70 8.47 49.04
N ARG A 70 -0.03 8.31 47.88
CA ARG A 70 1.43 8.10 47.82
C ARG A 70 2.22 9.32 48.31
N LEU A 71 1.82 10.54 47.94
CA LEU A 71 2.46 11.77 48.42
C LEU A 71 2.33 11.93 49.94
N ILE A 72 1.12 11.69 50.47
CA ILE A 72 0.87 11.68 51.91
C ILE A 72 1.74 10.62 52.60
N ALA A 73 1.77 9.39 52.10
CA ALA A 73 2.59 8.32 52.68
C ALA A 73 4.10 8.63 52.65
N LYS A 74 4.57 9.39 51.65
CA LYS A 74 5.97 9.86 51.54
C LYS A 74 6.28 11.06 52.45
N GLY A 75 5.32 11.56 53.23
CA GLY A 75 5.51 12.70 54.12
C GLY A 75 5.52 14.06 53.42
N LEU A 76 5.06 14.13 52.17
CA LEU A 76 5.02 15.36 51.35
C LEU A 76 3.74 16.16 51.57
N CYS A 77 3.07 15.97 52.72
CA CYS A 77 1.85 16.67 53.08
C CYS A 77 1.92 17.13 54.55
N LEU A 78 1.63 18.41 54.80
CA LEU A 78 1.56 19.02 56.12
C LEU A 78 0.11 19.41 56.41
N VAL A 79 -0.34 19.17 57.65
CA VAL A 79 -1.59 19.71 58.18
C VAL A 79 -1.23 20.59 59.38
N ASN A 80 -1.53 21.89 59.30
CA ASN A 80 -1.15 22.90 60.29
C ASN A 80 0.36 22.88 60.60
N GLY A 81 1.19 22.79 59.55
CA GLY A 81 2.65 22.75 59.67
C GLY A 81 3.23 21.42 60.19
N LYS A 82 2.42 20.38 60.41
CA LYS A 82 2.89 19.06 60.86
C LYS A 82 2.73 18.01 59.77
N THR A 83 3.78 17.23 59.52
CA THR A 83 3.76 16.11 58.55
C THR A 83 2.63 15.14 58.84
N CYS A 84 1.79 14.92 57.83
CA CYS A 84 0.70 13.97 57.88
C CYS A 84 0.99 12.82 56.91
N THR A 85 1.11 11.61 57.45
CA THR A 85 1.31 10.37 56.66
C THR A 85 0.06 9.52 56.52
N SER A 86 -1.05 9.94 57.14
CA SER A 86 -2.32 9.23 57.10
C SER A 86 -3.30 9.86 56.11
N ALA A 87 -3.52 9.19 54.99
CA ALA A 87 -4.48 9.64 53.97
C ALA A 87 -5.93 9.72 54.48
N SER A 88 -6.29 8.95 55.51
CA SER A 88 -7.61 8.95 56.14
C SER A 88 -7.76 9.94 57.29
N ALA A 89 -6.75 10.79 57.56
CA ALA A 89 -6.82 11.82 58.58
C ALA A 89 -8.06 12.70 58.39
N LYS A 90 -8.76 12.99 59.49
CA LYS A 90 -9.96 13.85 59.47
C LYS A 90 -9.54 15.29 59.65
N LEU A 91 -9.88 16.13 58.69
CA LEU A 91 -9.64 17.56 58.74
C LEU A 91 -10.76 18.28 59.49
N LYS A 92 -10.39 19.38 60.14
CA LYS A 92 -11.29 20.34 60.78
C LYS A 92 -11.35 21.63 59.98
N THR A 93 -12.46 22.33 60.12
CA THR A 93 -12.61 23.71 59.65
C THR A 93 -11.43 24.58 60.10
N GLY A 94 -10.83 25.33 59.16
CA GLY A 94 -9.68 26.19 59.43
C GLY A 94 -8.32 25.50 59.39
N ASP A 95 -8.27 24.16 59.25
CA ASP A 95 -7.00 23.47 59.02
C ASP A 95 -6.35 23.95 57.73
N THR A 96 -5.05 24.20 57.79
CA THR A 96 -4.21 24.53 56.64
C THR A 96 -3.52 23.26 56.18
N VAL A 97 -3.75 22.87 54.93
CA VAL A 97 -3.13 21.70 54.30
C VAL A 97 -2.12 22.17 53.26
N GLU A 98 -0.86 21.81 53.43
CA GLU A 98 0.19 22.05 52.43
C GLU A 98 0.58 20.72 51.81
N ILE A 99 0.59 20.63 50.49
CA ILE A 99 1.07 19.44 49.78
C ILE A 99 2.16 19.83 48.80
N GLU A 100 3.30 19.14 48.90
CA GLU A 100 4.38 19.26 47.96
C GLU A 100 4.13 18.32 46.79
N LEU A 101 3.76 18.89 45.65
CA LEU A 101 3.67 18.16 44.40
C LEU A 101 5.09 18.00 43.86
N ALA A 102 5.64 16.79 44.00
CA ALA A 102 6.85 16.42 43.28
C ALA A 102 6.56 16.48 41.78
N ASN A 103 7.35 17.25 41.03
CA ASN A 103 7.41 17.04 39.59
C ASN A 103 7.97 15.63 39.41
N GLU A 104 7.15 14.68 38.96
CA GLU A 104 7.69 13.42 38.47
C GLU A 104 8.59 13.80 37.28
N GLU A 105 9.91 13.63 37.44
CA GLU A 105 10.83 13.72 36.31
C GLU A 105 10.28 12.81 35.20
N SER A 106 10.22 13.33 33.98
CA SER A 106 9.57 12.64 32.86
C SER A 106 10.17 11.25 32.55
N GLY A 107 11.32 10.92 33.13
CA GLY A 107 12.07 9.69 32.87
C GLY A 107 12.60 9.62 31.44
N LEU A 108 12.50 10.72 30.68
CA LEU A 108 13.01 10.81 29.32
C LEU A 108 14.53 10.86 29.36
N VAL A 109 15.14 10.00 28.55
CA VAL A 109 16.58 10.02 28.28
C VAL A 109 16.77 10.60 26.88
N PRO A 110 17.67 11.58 26.69
CA PRO A 110 18.04 12.05 25.36
C PRO A 110 18.59 10.90 24.52
N GLU A 111 18.14 10.79 23.28
CA GLU A 111 18.62 9.77 22.35
C GLU A 111 19.21 10.41 21.10
N GLU A 112 20.28 9.83 20.57
CA GLU A 112 20.87 10.25 19.29
C GLU A 112 20.00 9.80 18.11
N GLY A 113 20.02 10.61 17.04
CA GLY A 113 19.39 10.29 15.77
C GLY A 113 18.65 11.48 15.18
N GLU A 114 18.61 11.53 13.84
CA GLU A 114 17.91 12.59 13.14
C GLU A 114 16.39 12.38 13.23
N VAL A 115 15.68 13.50 13.37
CA VAL A 115 14.23 13.59 13.20
C VAL A 115 13.98 14.73 12.22
N LYS A 116 13.37 14.40 11.08
CA LYS A 116 13.02 15.40 10.09
C LYS A 116 11.89 16.28 10.61
N ILE A 117 12.20 17.55 10.84
CA ILE A 117 11.24 18.57 11.26
C ILE A 117 10.59 19.18 10.01
N VAL A 118 9.26 19.14 9.95
CA VAL A 118 8.44 19.71 8.88
C VAL A 118 8.06 21.16 9.22
N HIS A 119 7.79 21.43 10.50
CA HIS A 119 7.47 22.74 11.01
C HIS A 119 7.86 22.86 12.48
N GLU A 120 8.33 24.03 12.88
CA GLU A 120 8.56 24.36 14.28
C GLU A 120 8.22 25.84 14.54
N ASP A 121 7.52 26.09 15.65
CA ASP A 121 7.27 27.41 16.19
C ASP A 121 7.34 27.38 17.72
N ALA A 122 6.87 28.41 18.42
CA ALA A 122 6.93 28.49 19.88
C ALA A 122 6.05 27.45 20.62
N ASP A 123 5.01 26.93 19.95
CA ASP A 123 3.99 26.07 20.55
C ASP A 123 4.07 24.62 20.06
N VAL A 124 4.43 24.39 18.80
CA VAL A 124 4.35 23.07 18.18
C VAL A 124 5.59 22.70 17.35
N ILE A 125 5.83 21.39 17.29
CA ILE A 125 6.75 20.74 16.35
C ILE A 125 5.91 19.76 15.53
N VAL A 126 5.98 19.86 14.21
CA VAL A 126 5.49 18.83 13.30
C VAL A 126 6.68 18.13 12.69
N CYS A 127 6.72 16.80 12.79
CA CYS A 127 7.84 15.99 12.35
C CYS A 127 7.38 14.85 11.44
N ALA A 128 8.30 14.35 10.62
CA ALA A 128 8.13 13.17 9.81
C ALA A 128 8.73 11.96 10.53
N LYS A 129 7.88 11.14 11.15
CA LYS A 129 8.31 9.90 11.81
C LYS A 129 8.64 8.86 10.75
N GLU A 130 9.84 8.30 10.82
CA GLU A 130 10.22 7.13 10.02
C GLU A 130 9.51 5.87 10.53
N ALA A 131 9.32 4.88 9.65
CA ALA A 131 8.85 3.57 10.08
C ALA A 131 9.95 2.84 10.89
N GLY A 132 9.54 1.97 11.81
CA GLY A 132 10.44 1.29 12.74
C GLY A 132 10.74 2.10 14.01
N LEU A 133 10.47 3.41 14.03
CA LEU A 133 10.68 4.28 15.19
C LEU A 133 9.43 4.30 16.10
N THR A 134 9.60 3.93 17.37
CA THR A 134 8.53 4.02 18.38
C THR A 134 8.33 5.46 18.82
N VAL A 135 7.09 5.90 19.06
CA VAL A 135 6.82 7.31 19.45
C VAL A 135 7.33 7.64 20.84
N HIS A 136 7.00 6.80 21.83
CA HIS A 136 7.29 7.01 23.25
C HIS A 136 7.75 5.69 23.90
N PRO A 137 8.67 5.72 24.87
CA PRO A 137 9.10 4.54 25.60
C PRO A 137 7.91 3.73 26.13
N CYS A 138 8.01 2.41 26.01
CA CYS A 138 7.10 1.45 26.60
C CYS A 138 7.87 0.19 27.05
N PRO A 139 7.31 -0.69 27.90
CA PRO A 139 8.05 -1.84 28.42
C PRO A 139 8.69 -2.75 27.36
N SER A 140 8.06 -2.86 26.19
CA SER A 140 8.59 -3.65 25.07
C SER A 140 9.58 -2.89 24.18
N CYS A 141 9.66 -1.56 24.28
CA CYS A 141 10.57 -0.69 23.53
C CYS A 141 10.97 0.49 24.44
N PRO A 142 11.91 0.30 25.38
CA PRO A 142 12.28 1.32 26.36
C PRO A 142 13.16 2.45 25.77
N ALA A 143 13.78 2.23 24.61
CA ALA A 143 14.68 3.14 23.93
C ALA A 143 14.43 3.13 22.41
N ASN A 144 15.17 3.96 21.67
CA ASN A 144 15.01 4.22 20.23
C ASN A 144 13.61 4.80 19.95
N THR A 145 13.35 5.97 20.52
CA THR A 145 12.05 6.63 20.50
C THR A 145 12.10 8.02 19.88
N LEU A 146 11.03 8.40 19.18
CA LEU A 146 10.87 9.73 18.59
C LEU A 146 11.01 10.82 19.66
N ILE A 147 10.37 10.62 20.81
CA ILE A 147 10.42 11.61 21.89
C ILE A 147 11.82 11.73 22.49
N GLY A 148 12.57 10.63 22.63
CA GLY A 148 13.96 10.66 23.10
C GLY A 148 14.87 11.46 22.17
N ARG A 149 14.71 11.27 20.85
CA ARG A 149 15.44 12.05 19.84
C ARG A 149 15.05 13.52 19.82
N LEU A 150 13.75 13.82 19.91
CA LEU A 150 13.28 15.20 20.02
C LEU A 150 13.78 15.86 21.31
N TYR A 151 13.81 15.13 22.42
CA TYR A 151 14.28 15.65 23.70
C TYR A 151 15.77 16.05 23.65
N SER A 152 16.59 15.33 22.88
CA SER A 152 17.99 15.72 22.64
C SER A 152 18.12 17.10 21.97
N ARG A 153 17.14 17.52 21.18
CA ARG A 153 17.15 18.82 20.46
C ARG A 153 16.32 19.90 21.16
N TYR A 154 15.31 19.49 21.91
CA TYR A 154 14.35 20.36 22.60
C TYR A 154 14.27 19.98 24.09
N PRO A 155 15.27 20.35 24.92
CA PRO A 155 15.32 19.99 26.34
C PRO A 155 14.14 20.53 27.15
N GLU A 156 13.44 21.56 26.67
CA GLU A 156 12.23 22.08 27.29
C GLU A 156 11.11 21.04 27.35
N LEU A 157 11.13 20.01 26.48
CA LEU A 157 10.15 18.92 26.52
C LEU A 157 10.18 18.18 27.86
N GLY A 158 11.35 18.06 28.50
CA GLY A 158 11.49 17.41 29.81
C GLY A 158 10.89 18.20 30.97
N ALA A 159 10.62 19.50 30.78
CA ALA A 159 10.02 20.37 31.79
C ALA A 159 8.48 20.28 31.82
N MET A 160 7.85 19.68 30.78
CA MET A 160 6.42 19.42 30.78
C MET A 160 6.07 18.27 31.73
N GLY A 161 5.00 18.45 32.49
CA GLY A 161 4.54 17.45 33.45
C GLY A 161 3.91 16.23 32.78
N GLY A 162 3.97 15.09 33.46
CA GLY A 162 3.31 13.84 33.07
C GLY A 162 4.19 12.84 32.32
N LEU A 163 3.63 11.64 32.11
CA LEU A 163 4.36 10.47 31.61
C LEU A 163 4.66 10.47 30.11
N ARG A 164 4.17 11.48 29.36
CA ARG A 164 4.34 11.59 27.90
C ARG A 164 4.48 13.06 27.49
N PRO A 165 5.65 13.68 27.72
CA PRO A 165 5.81 15.11 27.51
C PRO A 165 5.62 15.47 26.04
N GLY A 166 4.80 16.49 25.77
CA GLY A 166 4.51 16.99 24.42
C GLY A 166 3.71 16.07 23.49
N ILE A 167 3.64 14.75 23.75
CA ILE A 167 2.95 13.79 22.88
C ILE A 167 1.43 13.84 23.10
N VAL A 168 0.70 14.29 22.09
CA VAL A 168 -0.79 14.40 22.11
C VAL A 168 -1.48 13.33 21.25
N HIS A 169 -0.74 12.67 20.36
CA HIS A 169 -1.21 11.53 19.58
C HIS A 169 -0.05 10.61 19.19
N ARG A 170 -0.34 9.46 18.58
CA ARG A 170 0.68 8.46 18.24
C ARG A 170 0.47 7.88 16.85
N LEU A 171 1.58 7.42 16.28
CA LEU A 171 1.64 6.50 15.16
C LEU A 171 2.17 5.15 15.65
N ASP A 172 1.75 4.06 15.01
CA ASP A 172 2.35 2.74 15.25
C ASP A 172 3.83 2.75 14.84
N LYS A 173 4.61 1.81 15.41
CA LYS A 173 6.05 1.69 15.14
C LYS A 173 6.35 1.63 13.64
N GLU A 174 5.66 0.75 12.92
CA GLU A 174 5.85 0.53 11.47
C GLU A 174 5.12 1.55 10.58
N THR A 175 4.34 2.46 11.17
CA THR A 175 3.67 3.54 10.44
C THR A 175 4.60 4.72 10.28
N SER A 176 4.82 5.16 9.05
CA SER A 176 5.58 6.38 8.75
C SER A 176 4.65 7.60 8.70
N GLY A 177 5.19 8.81 8.81
CA GLY A 177 4.49 10.04 8.40
C GLY A 177 4.40 11.14 9.47
N LEU A 178 3.47 12.07 9.27
CA LEU A 178 3.32 13.27 10.10
C LEU A 178 2.89 12.99 11.54
N LEU A 179 3.58 13.62 12.49
CA LEU A 179 3.24 13.64 13.91
C LEU A 179 3.43 15.06 14.46
N VAL A 180 2.52 15.49 15.34
CA VAL A 180 2.60 16.80 16.02
C VAL A 180 2.94 16.58 17.50
N VAL A 181 3.86 17.39 18.00
CA VAL A 181 4.33 17.40 19.38
C VAL A 181 4.16 18.83 19.90
N ALA A 182 3.56 18.97 21.07
CA ALA A 182 3.50 20.25 21.76
C ALA A 182 4.87 20.56 22.38
N ARG A 183 5.33 21.80 22.28
CA ARG A 183 6.59 22.25 22.90
C ARG A 183 6.44 22.72 24.34
N ASN A 184 5.23 23.10 24.72
CA ASN A 184 4.92 23.62 26.05
C ASN A 184 3.58 23.09 26.57
N GLU A 185 3.36 23.21 27.89
CA GLU A 185 2.20 22.63 28.58
C GLU A 185 0.87 23.22 28.10
N ARG A 186 0.83 24.52 27.82
CA ARG A 186 -0.35 25.20 27.28
C ARG A 186 -0.76 24.59 25.94
N ALA A 187 0.20 24.44 25.02
CA ALA A 187 -0.01 23.81 23.73
C ALA A 187 -0.43 22.33 23.87
N ARG A 188 0.16 21.60 24.82
CA ARG A 188 -0.15 20.19 25.09
C ARG A 188 -1.61 20.02 25.51
N LEU A 189 -2.08 20.82 26.46
CA LEU A 189 -3.46 20.78 26.94
C LEU A 189 -4.45 21.21 25.85
N PHE A 190 -4.14 22.27 25.11
CA PHE A 190 -4.95 22.73 23.99
C PHE A 190 -5.12 21.64 22.92
N LEU A 191 -4.01 21.09 22.42
CA LEU A 191 -4.04 20.06 21.38
C LEU A 191 -4.72 18.78 21.89
N THR A 192 -4.50 18.38 23.15
CA THR A 192 -5.20 17.22 23.74
C THR A 192 -6.71 17.40 23.67
N ARG A 193 -7.23 18.60 24.00
CA ARG A 193 -8.65 18.93 23.85
C ARG A 193 -9.09 18.90 22.39
N ALA A 194 -8.32 19.48 21.47
CA ALA A 194 -8.64 19.47 20.04
C ALA A 194 -8.73 18.04 19.46
N PHE A 195 -7.84 17.13 19.87
CA PHE A 195 -7.89 15.72 19.50
C PHE A 195 -9.14 15.02 20.08
N ALA A 196 -9.49 15.30 21.34
CA ALA A 196 -10.69 14.75 21.98
C ALA A 196 -11.98 15.26 21.29
N GLN A 197 -12.03 16.55 20.95
CA GLN A 197 -13.15 17.20 20.26
C GLN A 197 -13.19 16.91 18.75
N ARG A 198 -12.29 16.06 18.22
CA ARG A 198 -12.22 15.66 16.81
C ARG A 198 -12.06 16.84 15.84
N GLN A 199 -11.42 17.92 16.28
CA GLN A 199 -11.10 19.10 15.47
C GLN A 199 -9.86 18.89 14.57
N VAL A 200 -9.22 17.73 14.69
CA VAL A 200 -8.03 17.35 13.94
C VAL A 200 -8.41 16.49 12.74
N ARG A 201 -7.95 16.86 11.55
CA ARG A 201 -8.10 16.04 10.33
C ARG A 201 -6.82 15.26 10.08
N LYS A 202 -6.96 13.96 9.84
CA LYS A 202 -5.85 13.05 9.55
C LYS A 202 -6.17 12.19 8.34
N ILE A 203 -5.26 12.24 7.37
CA ILE A 203 -5.35 11.47 6.13
C ILE A 203 -4.13 10.55 6.06
N TYR A 204 -4.38 9.29 5.74
CA TYR A 204 -3.36 8.27 5.57
C TYR A 204 -3.39 7.73 4.15
N LEU A 205 -2.25 7.23 3.69
CA LEU A 205 -2.17 6.37 2.51
C LEU A 205 -1.87 4.95 2.98
N ALA A 206 -2.61 3.98 2.44
CA ALA A 206 -2.38 2.57 2.73
C ALA A 206 -2.33 1.75 1.44
N ILE A 207 -1.45 0.76 1.39
CA ILE A 207 -1.46 -0.28 0.35
C ILE A 207 -2.10 -1.53 0.96
N VAL A 208 -3.22 -1.95 0.38
CA VAL A 208 -4.09 -3.02 0.91
C VAL A 208 -4.22 -4.16 -0.07
N ALA A 209 -4.49 -5.36 0.43
CA ALA A 209 -4.64 -6.55 -0.39
C ALA A 209 -5.96 -6.55 -1.16
N GLY A 210 -5.92 -7.05 -2.40
CA GLY A 210 -7.06 -7.16 -3.29
C GLY A 210 -7.56 -5.81 -3.81
N LYS A 211 -8.60 -5.90 -4.64
CA LYS A 211 -9.34 -4.74 -5.16
C LYS A 211 -10.33 -4.21 -4.13
N ALA A 212 -9.87 -3.27 -3.32
CA ALA A 212 -10.75 -2.47 -2.45
C ALA A 212 -11.88 -1.77 -3.26
N PRO A 213 -13.07 -1.55 -2.67
CA PRO A 213 -14.11 -0.76 -3.33
C PRO A 213 -13.64 0.68 -3.60
N GLU A 214 -14.30 1.37 -4.53
CA GLU A 214 -13.94 2.75 -4.89
C GLU A 214 -14.01 3.70 -3.69
N THR A 215 -15.04 3.56 -2.86
CA THR A 215 -15.17 4.20 -1.56
C THR A 215 -15.66 3.19 -0.53
N GLY A 216 -15.41 3.46 0.75
CA GLY A 216 -15.92 2.61 1.82
C GLY A 216 -15.78 3.23 3.21
N SER A 217 -16.43 2.61 4.18
CA SER A 217 -16.38 3.02 5.59
C SER A 217 -16.41 1.80 6.51
N CYS A 218 -15.91 1.98 7.73
CA CYS A 218 -15.99 0.99 8.80
C CYS A 218 -16.12 1.71 10.14
N GLU A 219 -17.21 1.39 10.85
CA GLU A 219 -17.58 1.99 12.15
C GLU A 219 -17.56 0.95 13.29
N MET A 220 -16.92 -0.20 13.04
CA MET A 220 -16.78 -1.25 14.05
C MET A 220 -15.98 -0.73 15.24
N SER A 221 -16.50 -0.95 16.44
CA SER A 221 -15.77 -0.62 17.66
C SER A 221 -14.53 -1.49 17.81
N ILE A 222 -13.47 -0.92 18.38
CA ILE A 222 -12.18 -1.59 18.58
C ILE A 222 -11.91 -1.80 20.07
N GLY A 223 -11.52 -3.02 20.42
CA GLY A 223 -11.05 -3.40 21.74
C GLY A 223 -9.81 -4.28 21.68
N ARG A 224 -9.33 -4.71 22.84
CA ARG A 224 -8.29 -5.76 22.91
C ARG A 224 -8.87 -7.05 22.37
N ASP A 225 -8.07 -7.79 21.62
CA ASP A 225 -8.45 -9.12 21.17
C ASP A 225 -8.72 -10.02 22.40
N PRO A 226 -9.91 -10.63 22.53
CA PRO A 226 -10.27 -11.44 23.69
C PRO A 226 -9.36 -12.65 23.92
N VAL A 227 -8.76 -13.18 22.84
CA VAL A 227 -7.90 -14.36 22.86
C VAL A 227 -6.43 -13.95 22.93
N HIS A 228 -6.02 -13.03 22.06
CA HIS A 228 -4.63 -12.59 21.93
C HIS A 228 -4.44 -11.15 22.43
N LYS A 229 -4.36 -10.94 23.75
CA LYS A 229 -4.35 -9.61 24.39
C LYS A 229 -3.27 -8.62 23.90
N THR A 230 -2.25 -9.08 23.19
CA THR A 230 -1.24 -8.23 22.53
C THR A 230 -1.75 -7.58 21.23
N ARG A 231 -2.90 -8.02 20.71
CA ARG A 231 -3.57 -7.52 19.50
C ARG A 231 -4.82 -6.73 19.85
N MET A 232 -5.26 -5.94 18.88
CA MET A 232 -6.56 -5.27 18.84
C MET A 232 -7.49 -6.03 17.90
N ALA A 233 -8.80 -5.98 18.13
CA ALA A 233 -9.81 -6.58 17.27
C ALA A 233 -11.05 -5.69 17.19
N CYS A 234 -11.92 -5.95 16.21
CA CYS A 234 -13.29 -5.44 16.24
C CYS A 234 -14.03 -6.12 17.39
N VAL A 235 -14.38 -5.36 18.42
CA VAL A 235 -15.02 -5.84 19.65
C VAL A 235 -16.27 -4.99 19.89
N PRO A 236 -17.46 -5.59 20.11
CA PRO A 236 -18.66 -4.83 20.40
C PRO A 236 -18.51 -3.91 21.61
N LEU A 237 -19.22 -2.77 21.61
CA LEU A 237 -19.25 -1.84 22.75
C LEU A 237 -19.65 -2.52 24.06
N SER A 238 -20.61 -3.46 24.00
CA SER A 238 -21.06 -4.25 25.16
C SER A 238 -19.98 -5.16 25.78
N GLN A 239 -18.87 -5.39 25.07
CA GLN A 239 -17.74 -6.21 25.51
C GLN A 239 -16.47 -5.37 25.73
N GLY A 240 -16.63 -4.06 25.92
CA GLY A 240 -15.51 -3.14 26.17
C GLY A 240 -14.81 -2.63 24.92
N GLY A 241 -15.40 -2.82 23.73
CA GLY A 241 -15.00 -2.11 22.53
C GLY A 241 -15.20 -0.60 22.66
N ARG A 242 -14.40 0.18 21.93
CA ARG A 242 -14.52 1.64 21.87
C ARG A 242 -14.86 2.08 20.47
N GLU A 243 -15.68 3.13 20.34
CA GLU A 243 -16.05 3.67 19.03
C GLU A 243 -14.82 3.99 18.18
N ALA A 244 -14.88 3.53 16.93
CA ALA A 244 -13.87 3.78 15.93
C ALA A 244 -14.53 4.00 14.57
N ARG A 245 -14.10 5.02 13.84
CA ARG A 245 -14.68 5.36 12.53
C ARG A 245 -13.58 5.70 11.53
N THR A 246 -13.62 4.98 10.41
CA THR A 246 -12.67 5.07 9.29
C THR A 246 -13.45 5.14 7.99
N THR A 247 -13.08 6.06 7.10
CA THR A 247 -13.58 6.12 5.71
C THR A 247 -12.39 6.06 4.76
N PHE A 248 -12.59 5.58 3.54
CA PHE A 248 -11.52 5.52 2.55
C PHE A 248 -12.03 5.64 1.12
N GLU A 249 -11.11 6.02 0.23
CA GLU A 249 -11.29 6.01 -1.22
C GLU A 249 -10.10 5.29 -1.87
N ARG A 250 -10.35 4.53 -2.94
CA ARG A 250 -9.32 3.84 -3.71
C ARG A 250 -8.77 4.78 -4.78
N LEU A 251 -7.46 5.01 -4.72
CA LEU A 251 -6.74 5.86 -5.68
C LEU A 251 -6.20 5.05 -6.86
N TRP A 252 -5.84 3.79 -6.64
CA TRP A 252 -5.24 2.93 -7.66
C TRP A 252 -5.46 1.46 -7.34
N VAL A 253 -5.47 0.61 -8.37
CA VAL A 253 -5.53 -0.85 -8.29
C VAL A 253 -4.48 -1.47 -9.21
N ALA A 254 -3.83 -2.53 -8.75
CA ALA A 254 -2.92 -3.33 -9.58
C ALA A 254 -3.66 -3.95 -10.77
N GLY A 255 -2.98 -4.12 -11.90
CA GLY A 255 -3.59 -4.68 -13.11
C GLY A 255 -4.09 -6.13 -12.94
N ASP A 256 -3.50 -6.87 -12.00
CA ASP A 256 -3.93 -8.21 -11.60
C ASP A 256 -4.90 -8.22 -10.40
N GLU A 257 -5.38 -7.04 -10.00
CA GLU A 257 -6.29 -6.81 -8.88
C GLU A 257 -5.77 -7.32 -7.51
N SER A 258 -4.48 -7.63 -7.40
CA SER A 258 -3.88 -8.20 -6.19
C SER A 258 -3.72 -7.21 -5.04
N ALA A 259 -3.74 -5.91 -5.32
CA ALA A 259 -3.58 -4.85 -4.34
C ALA A 259 -4.21 -3.52 -4.79
N SER A 260 -4.53 -2.67 -3.83
CA SER A 260 -5.04 -1.31 -4.02
C SER A 260 -4.26 -0.30 -3.19
N LEU A 261 -4.11 0.91 -3.71
CA LEU A 261 -3.71 2.08 -2.94
C LEU A 261 -4.98 2.82 -2.51
N VAL A 262 -5.14 3.07 -1.21
CA VAL A 262 -6.29 3.77 -0.65
C VAL A 262 -5.85 5.01 0.15
N ARG A 263 -6.64 6.08 0.04
CA ARG A 263 -6.59 7.25 0.93
C ARG A 263 -7.60 7.03 2.05
N VAL A 264 -7.14 7.06 3.29
CA VAL A 264 -7.92 6.72 4.49
C VAL A 264 -8.07 7.95 5.37
N HIS A 265 -9.30 8.29 5.72
CA HIS A 265 -9.63 9.31 6.70
C HIS A 265 -10.06 8.63 7.99
N ILE A 266 -9.46 9.02 9.12
CA ILE A 266 -9.87 8.53 10.43
C ILE A 266 -10.51 9.66 11.23
N HIS A 267 -11.69 9.38 11.81
CA HIS A 267 -12.43 10.32 12.65
C HIS A 267 -12.18 10.05 14.15
N THR A 268 -11.51 8.93 14.45
CA THR A 268 -11.07 8.50 15.77
C THR A 268 -9.60 8.05 15.70
N GLY A 269 -8.97 7.77 16.84
CA GLY A 269 -7.55 7.38 16.89
C GLY A 269 -7.29 6.17 17.79
N ARG A 270 -7.93 5.03 17.53
CA ARG A 270 -7.71 3.80 18.32
C ARG A 270 -6.43 3.08 17.90
N THR A 271 -5.82 2.34 18.83
CA THR A 271 -4.62 1.54 18.56
C THR A 271 -4.87 0.61 17.37
N HIS A 272 -3.97 0.62 16.38
CA HIS A 272 -4.06 -0.18 15.16
C HIS A 272 -5.35 0.03 14.34
N GLN A 273 -6.07 1.14 14.50
CA GLN A 273 -7.43 1.31 13.94
C GLN A 273 -7.53 1.01 12.45
N ILE A 274 -6.69 1.64 11.62
CA ILE A 274 -6.72 1.43 10.16
C ILE A 274 -6.41 -0.04 9.85
N ARG A 275 -5.43 -0.62 10.54
CA ARG A 275 -4.97 -1.99 10.32
C ARG A 275 -6.08 -3.01 10.61
N VAL A 276 -6.76 -2.85 11.75
CA VAL A 276 -7.88 -3.70 12.16
C VAL A 276 -9.08 -3.52 11.25
N HIS A 277 -9.49 -2.28 10.94
CA HIS A 277 -10.65 -2.03 10.08
C HIS A 277 -10.44 -2.56 8.67
N MET A 278 -9.28 -2.30 8.07
CA MET A 278 -8.98 -2.77 6.72
C MET A 278 -8.90 -4.30 6.67
N ALA A 279 -8.32 -4.95 7.67
CA ALA A 279 -8.35 -6.42 7.77
C ALA A 279 -9.78 -6.97 7.96
N HIS A 280 -10.60 -6.32 8.79
CA HIS A 280 -12.00 -6.69 9.00
C HIS A 280 -12.83 -6.57 7.72
N LEU A 281 -12.55 -5.57 6.88
CA LEU A 281 -13.16 -5.37 5.56
C LEU A 281 -12.65 -6.35 4.49
N GLY A 282 -11.74 -7.28 4.81
CA GLY A 282 -11.17 -8.23 3.85
C GLY A 282 -10.00 -7.69 3.03
N HIS A 283 -9.52 -6.48 3.34
CA HIS A 283 -8.42 -5.80 2.63
C HIS A 283 -7.26 -5.47 3.59
N PRO A 284 -6.61 -6.47 4.24
CA PRO A 284 -5.53 -6.19 5.17
C PRO A 284 -4.36 -5.47 4.49
N LEU A 285 -3.61 -4.69 5.26
CA LEU A 285 -2.46 -3.94 4.75
C LEU A 285 -1.33 -4.89 4.37
N LEU A 286 -0.63 -4.57 3.27
CA LEU A 286 0.58 -5.28 2.88
C LEU A 286 1.67 -5.05 3.95
N GLY A 287 2.43 -6.10 4.26
CA GLY A 287 3.47 -6.04 5.29
C GLY A 287 2.97 -6.14 6.73
N ASP A 288 1.67 -6.30 6.96
CA ASP A 288 1.12 -6.41 8.31
C ASP A 288 1.11 -7.85 8.82
N ALA A 289 2.21 -8.28 9.43
CA ALA A 289 2.32 -9.61 10.03
C ALA A 289 1.36 -9.85 11.23
N THR A 290 0.71 -8.81 11.76
CA THR A 290 -0.23 -8.95 12.88
C THR A 290 -1.65 -9.26 12.41
N TYR A 291 -2.07 -8.68 11.29
CA TYR A 291 -3.47 -8.71 10.83
C TYR A 291 -3.68 -9.31 9.45
N ALA A 292 -2.62 -9.49 8.67
CA ALA A 292 -2.68 -10.11 7.36
C ALA A 292 -2.24 -11.58 7.41
N PRO A 293 -2.78 -12.45 6.55
CA PRO A 293 -2.21 -13.77 6.29
C PRO A 293 -0.76 -13.67 5.83
N THR A 294 0.06 -14.69 6.15
CA THR A 294 1.51 -14.71 5.83
C THR A 294 1.83 -14.36 4.37
N PRO A 295 1.11 -14.88 3.35
CA PRO A 295 1.38 -14.50 1.96
C PRO A 295 1.25 -12.99 1.72
N ILE A 296 0.24 -12.34 2.29
CA ILE A 296 0.02 -10.89 2.17
C ILE A 296 1.03 -10.08 2.99
N ALA A 297 1.32 -10.52 4.22
CA ALA A 297 2.33 -9.90 5.06
C ALA A 297 3.72 -9.94 4.42
N SER A 298 4.05 -11.01 3.67
CA SER A 298 5.35 -11.14 2.99
C SER A 298 5.52 -10.23 1.76
N LEU A 299 4.44 -9.60 1.28
CA LEU A 299 4.49 -8.74 0.10
C LEU A 299 5.21 -7.41 0.34
N ALA A 300 5.46 -7.00 1.58
CA ALA A 300 6.15 -5.76 1.89
C ALA A 300 6.99 -5.89 3.17
N PRO A 301 8.09 -5.13 3.31
CA PRO A 301 9.01 -5.28 4.44
C PRO A 301 8.44 -4.78 5.78
N ARG A 302 7.40 -3.95 5.74
CA ARG A 302 6.70 -3.39 6.89
C ARG A 302 5.26 -3.07 6.52
N VAL A 303 4.46 -2.70 7.51
CA VAL A 303 3.09 -2.18 7.30
C VAL A 303 3.12 -1.00 6.33
N MET A 304 2.51 -1.17 5.15
CA MET A 304 2.41 -0.14 4.11
C MET A 304 1.35 0.90 4.47
N LEU A 305 1.61 1.67 5.54
CA LEU A 305 0.80 2.76 6.06
C LEU A 305 1.65 4.03 6.22
N HIS A 306 1.11 5.16 5.78
CA HIS A 306 1.77 6.47 5.83
C HIS A 306 0.78 7.56 6.27
N ALA A 307 1.08 8.27 7.35
CA ALA A 307 0.35 9.46 7.80
C ALA A 307 0.68 10.63 6.86
N PHE A 308 -0.17 10.79 5.85
CA PHE A 308 0.07 11.60 4.66
C PHE A 308 -0.26 13.08 4.87
N SER A 309 -1.38 13.39 5.52
CA SER A 309 -1.76 14.77 5.82
C SER A 309 -2.31 14.91 7.23
N LEU A 310 -1.97 16.03 7.86
CA LEU A 310 -2.36 16.40 9.22
C LEU A 310 -2.79 17.86 9.24
N THR A 311 -4.02 18.11 9.67
CA THR A 311 -4.52 19.46 9.96
C THR A 311 -4.89 19.58 11.43
N VAL A 312 -4.32 20.54 12.14
CA VAL A 312 -4.57 20.82 13.56
C VAL A 312 -4.86 22.29 13.80
N PRO A 313 -5.77 22.65 14.72
CA PRO A 313 -5.90 24.04 15.15
C PRO A 313 -4.63 24.49 15.87
N HIS A 314 -4.21 25.72 15.63
CA HIS A 314 -2.99 26.26 16.24
C HIS A 314 -3.24 26.71 17.70
N PRO A 315 -2.40 26.33 18.69
CA PRO A 315 -2.61 26.70 20.10
C PRO A 315 -2.60 28.20 20.43
N SER A 316 -1.99 29.03 19.60
CA SER A 316 -2.02 30.50 19.74
C SER A 316 -3.35 31.14 19.32
N GLY A 317 -4.27 30.39 18.71
CA GLY A 317 -5.51 30.94 18.13
C GLY A 317 -5.34 31.50 16.71
N SER A 318 -4.18 31.31 16.07
CA SER A 318 -4.00 31.58 14.64
C SER A 318 -4.75 30.56 13.77
N LYS A 319 -4.68 30.72 12.44
CA LYS A 319 -5.25 29.77 11.47
C LYS A 319 -4.73 28.34 11.71
N ASP A 320 -5.54 27.36 11.32
CA ASP A 320 -5.17 25.94 11.32
C ASP A 320 -3.85 25.69 10.60
N LEU A 321 -3.05 24.82 11.19
CA LEU A 321 -1.84 24.29 10.56
C LEU A 321 -2.20 23.07 9.73
N SER A 322 -1.88 23.08 8.44
CA SER A 322 -2.07 21.93 7.55
C SER A 322 -0.78 21.55 6.85
N PHE A 323 -0.41 20.28 6.94
CA PHE A 323 0.79 19.73 6.36
C PHE A 323 0.48 18.48 5.57
N THR A 324 1.19 18.32 4.45
CA THR A 324 1.21 17.09 3.65
C THR A 324 2.64 16.61 3.53
N LEU A 325 2.86 15.32 3.73
CA LEU A 325 4.15 14.66 3.63
C LEU A 325 4.08 13.59 2.56
N PHE A 326 4.98 13.70 1.58
CA PHE A 326 5.05 12.73 0.51
C PHE A 326 5.58 11.37 1.04
N PRO A 327 5.04 10.22 0.59
CA PRO A 327 5.46 8.91 1.10
C PRO A 327 6.96 8.62 0.88
N PRO A 328 7.57 7.83 1.78
CA PRO A 328 8.96 7.40 1.65
C PRO A 328 9.20 6.47 0.45
N GLU A 329 10.48 6.26 0.12
CA GLU A 329 10.91 5.48 -1.04
C GLU A 329 10.42 4.04 -1.03
N ASP A 330 10.41 3.40 0.14
CA ASP A 330 9.95 2.02 0.29
C ASP A 330 8.46 1.85 -0.07
N PHE A 331 7.65 2.86 0.24
CA PHE A 331 6.23 2.91 -0.13
C PHE A 331 6.06 3.03 -1.65
N LEU A 332 6.82 3.92 -2.29
CA LEU A 332 6.81 4.06 -3.76
C LEU A 332 7.33 2.81 -4.47
N ALA A 333 8.43 2.23 -3.99
CA ALA A 333 9.00 1.01 -4.53
C ALA A 333 8.01 -0.16 -4.44
N CYS A 334 7.20 -0.21 -3.37
CA CYS A 334 6.13 -1.19 -3.24
C CYS A 334 5.07 -1.03 -4.35
N LEU A 335 4.56 0.20 -4.58
CA LEU A 335 3.62 0.49 -5.67
C LEU A 335 4.21 0.18 -7.06
N GLN A 336 5.47 0.53 -7.28
CA GLN A 336 6.17 0.26 -8.54
C GLN A 336 6.33 -1.24 -8.80
N ARG A 337 6.56 -2.05 -7.74
CA ARG A 337 6.62 -3.51 -7.86
C ARG A 337 5.24 -4.13 -8.13
N LEU A 338 4.18 -3.59 -7.52
CA LEU A 338 2.80 -4.06 -7.70
C LEU A 338 2.23 -3.71 -9.09
N SER A 339 2.72 -2.63 -9.70
CA SER A 339 2.40 -2.23 -11.08
C SER A 339 3.19 -2.98 -12.16
N PHE A 340 3.87 -4.08 -11.79
CA PHE A 340 4.62 -4.90 -12.72
C PHE A 340 3.71 -5.46 -13.82
N ALA A 341 4.14 -5.29 -15.07
CA ALA A 341 3.54 -5.92 -16.23
C ALA A 341 4.62 -6.58 -17.08
N THR A 342 4.42 -7.85 -17.42
CA THR A 342 5.22 -8.58 -18.40
C THR A 342 5.23 -7.80 -19.70
N GLN A 343 6.40 -7.61 -20.28
CA GLN A 343 6.50 -7.08 -21.65
C GLN A 343 6.18 -8.22 -22.61
N THR A 344 5.19 -8.04 -23.47
CA THR A 344 4.82 -9.02 -24.49
C THR A 344 5.39 -8.59 -25.82
N LEU A 345 5.92 -9.55 -26.58
CA LEU A 345 6.54 -9.34 -27.88
C LEU A 345 5.96 -10.33 -28.88
N VAL A 346 5.59 -9.85 -30.06
CA VAL A 346 5.22 -10.65 -31.21
C VAL A 346 6.35 -10.62 -32.22
N VAL A 347 6.87 -11.78 -32.60
CA VAL A 347 7.82 -11.94 -33.70
C VAL A 347 7.03 -12.27 -34.96
N THR A 348 7.24 -11.48 -36.01
CA THR A 348 6.56 -11.64 -37.29
C THR A 348 7.51 -11.42 -38.47
N GLY A 349 7.06 -11.76 -39.67
CA GLY A 349 7.84 -11.62 -40.90
C GLY A 349 7.40 -12.61 -41.96
N ASN A 350 7.74 -12.30 -43.21
CA ASN A 350 7.32 -13.09 -44.36
C ASN A 350 7.95 -14.51 -44.34
N PRO A 351 7.38 -15.49 -45.06
CA PRO A 351 7.89 -16.86 -45.05
C PRO A 351 9.36 -16.91 -45.45
N GLY A 352 10.17 -17.68 -44.72
CA GLY A 352 11.62 -17.74 -44.95
C GLY A 352 12.43 -16.61 -44.30
N SER A 353 11.79 -15.65 -43.63
CA SER A 353 12.49 -14.54 -42.98
C SER A 353 13.38 -14.95 -41.81
N GLY A 354 13.13 -16.09 -41.17
CA GLY A 354 13.88 -16.58 -40.01
C GLY A 354 13.21 -16.33 -38.66
N LYS A 355 11.95 -15.89 -38.62
CA LYS A 355 11.16 -15.73 -37.38
C LYS A 355 11.22 -16.92 -36.42
N SER A 356 11.08 -18.16 -36.88
CA SER A 356 11.17 -19.34 -36.00
C SER A 356 12.59 -19.59 -35.47
N LEU A 357 13.63 -19.11 -36.16
CA LEU A 357 15.01 -19.12 -35.64
C LEU A 357 15.16 -18.09 -34.52
N VAL A 358 14.62 -16.88 -34.70
CA VAL A 358 14.61 -15.82 -33.68
C VAL A 358 13.84 -16.29 -32.42
N LEU A 359 12.69 -16.93 -32.58
CA LEU A 359 11.94 -17.49 -31.46
C LEU A 359 12.78 -18.51 -30.67
N ARG A 360 13.49 -19.42 -31.36
CA ARG A 360 14.42 -20.36 -30.69
C ARG A 360 15.60 -19.67 -30.00
N MET A 361 16.07 -18.54 -30.52
CA MET A 361 17.12 -17.76 -29.86
C MET A 361 16.61 -17.18 -28.53
N PHE A 362 15.40 -16.60 -28.51
CA PHE A 362 14.76 -16.19 -27.25
C PHE A 362 14.60 -17.35 -26.27
N ALA A 363 14.13 -18.52 -26.73
CA ALA A 363 13.98 -19.70 -25.89
C ALA A 363 15.32 -20.15 -25.25
N ARG A 364 16.43 -20.10 -26.00
CA ARG A 364 17.77 -20.43 -25.49
C ARG A 364 18.27 -19.47 -24.42
N LEU A 365 17.78 -18.23 -24.41
CA LEU A 365 18.04 -17.24 -23.37
C LEU A 365 17.14 -17.45 -22.12
N GLY A 366 16.34 -18.51 -22.09
CA GLY A 366 15.39 -18.80 -20.99
C GLY A 366 14.16 -17.90 -20.99
N ILE A 367 13.91 -17.18 -22.09
CA ILE A 367 12.72 -16.35 -22.25
C ILE A 367 11.58 -17.26 -22.73
N PRO A 368 10.40 -17.24 -22.07
CA PRO A 368 9.28 -18.07 -22.47
C PRO A 368 8.81 -17.70 -23.87
N THR A 369 8.53 -18.72 -24.69
CA THR A 369 8.14 -18.55 -26.08
C THR A 369 6.96 -19.44 -26.48
N ILE A 370 6.13 -18.97 -27.41
CA ILE A 370 5.06 -19.75 -28.04
C ILE A 370 5.05 -19.51 -29.56
N SER A 371 4.70 -20.51 -30.38
CA SER A 371 4.59 -20.37 -31.83
C SER A 371 3.19 -20.70 -32.33
N ALA A 372 2.57 -19.77 -33.06
CA ALA A 372 1.29 -20.00 -33.70
C ALA A 372 1.34 -21.17 -34.70
N ASP A 373 2.45 -21.33 -35.43
CA ASP A 373 2.63 -22.43 -36.38
C ASP A 373 2.70 -23.79 -35.67
N GLU A 374 3.31 -23.86 -34.48
CA GLU A 374 3.38 -25.09 -33.67
C GLU A 374 2.03 -25.42 -33.02
N LEU A 375 1.29 -24.40 -32.55
CA LEU A 375 -0.08 -24.56 -32.04
C LEU A 375 -1.01 -25.11 -33.11
N VAL A 376 -1.02 -24.50 -34.30
CA VAL A 376 -1.83 -24.97 -35.43
C VAL A 376 -1.48 -26.42 -35.75
N GLN A 377 -0.20 -26.76 -35.87
CA GLN A 377 0.20 -28.16 -36.07
C GLN A 377 -0.32 -29.09 -34.97
N GLY A 378 -0.36 -28.64 -33.72
CA GLY A 378 -0.96 -29.36 -32.60
C GLY A 378 -2.44 -29.65 -32.79
N TYR A 379 -3.23 -28.66 -33.21
CA TYR A 379 -4.69 -28.82 -33.39
C TYR A 379 -5.06 -29.84 -34.47
N TYR A 380 -4.18 -30.07 -35.45
CA TYR A 380 -4.36 -31.05 -36.53
C TYR A 380 -3.81 -32.46 -36.19
N ARG A 381 -3.10 -32.63 -35.07
CA ARG A 381 -2.65 -33.97 -34.61
C ARG A 381 -3.83 -34.76 -34.06
N ALA A 382 -3.62 -36.06 -33.87
CA ALA A 382 -4.60 -36.96 -33.27
C ALA A 382 -5.10 -36.43 -31.91
N GLY A 383 -6.43 -36.29 -31.78
CA GLY A 383 -7.07 -35.72 -30.60
C GLY A 383 -6.99 -34.20 -30.47
N GLY A 384 -6.43 -33.49 -31.46
CA GLY A 384 -6.44 -32.03 -31.49
C GLY A 384 -7.82 -31.46 -31.83
N GLU A 385 -8.09 -30.23 -31.41
CA GLU A 385 -9.39 -29.56 -31.49
C GLU A 385 -9.92 -29.48 -32.93
N VAL A 386 -9.03 -29.14 -33.89
CA VAL A 386 -9.38 -29.05 -35.31
C VAL A 386 -9.57 -30.44 -35.89
N SER A 387 -8.74 -31.42 -35.51
CA SER A 387 -8.87 -32.82 -35.91
C SER A 387 -10.23 -33.40 -35.48
N GLU A 388 -10.60 -33.21 -34.22
CA GLU A 388 -11.90 -33.67 -33.71
C GLU A 388 -13.08 -32.96 -34.37
N TRP A 389 -12.98 -31.64 -34.57
CA TRP A 389 -14.02 -30.87 -35.22
C TRP A 389 -14.24 -31.32 -36.67
N LEU A 390 -13.16 -31.52 -37.43
CA LEU A 390 -13.21 -32.03 -38.80
C LEU A 390 -13.79 -33.43 -38.85
N CYS A 391 -13.36 -34.33 -37.96
CA CYS A 391 -13.88 -35.69 -37.89
C CYS A 391 -15.39 -35.73 -37.62
N ARG A 392 -15.89 -34.86 -36.72
CA ARG A 392 -17.34 -34.78 -36.42
C ARG A 392 -18.14 -34.22 -37.60
N ARG A 393 -17.55 -33.33 -38.40
CA ARG A 393 -18.24 -32.67 -39.51
C ARG A 393 -18.19 -33.45 -40.82
N LEU A 394 -17.05 -34.06 -41.14
CA LEU A 394 -16.78 -34.70 -42.43
C LEU A 394 -16.68 -36.23 -42.35
N GLY A 395 -16.69 -36.80 -41.14
CA GLY A 395 -16.48 -38.23 -40.91
C GLY A 395 -15.02 -38.58 -40.63
N SER A 396 -14.77 -39.84 -40.28
CA SER A 396 -13.43 -40.35 -39.94
C SER A 396 -12.46 -40.41 -41.12
N ASP A 397 -12.97 -40.36 -42.35
CA ASP A 397 -12.17 -40.49 -43.58
C ASP A 397 -11.20 -39.31 -43.78
N ILE A 398 -11.42 -38.18 -43.07
CA ILE A 398 -10.51 -37.03 -43.07
C ILE A 398 -9.24 -37.28 -42.25
N LEU A 399 -9.19 -38.38 -41.48
CA LEU A 399 -8.08 -38.73 -40.61
C LEU A 399 -7.19 -39.80 -41.27
N GLY A 400 -5.88 -39.62 -41.13
CA GLY A 400 -4.88 -40.63 -41.47
C GLY A 400 -4.84 -41.76 -40.44
N GLN A 401 -4.00 -42.77 -40.71
CA GLN A 401 -3.86 -43.96 -39.86
C GLN A 401 -3.35 -43.66 -38.45
N ASP A 402 -2.62 -42.55 -38.28
CA ASP A 402 -2.11 -42.09 -36.99
C ASP A 402 -3.12 -41.23 -36.23
N GLY A 403 -4.33 -41.04 -36.78
CA GLY A 403 -5.39 -40.21 -36.23
C GLY A 403 -5.22 -38.72 -36.46
N SER A 404 -4.13 -38.28 -37.12
CA SER A 404 -3.96 -36.88 -37.54
C SER A 404 -4.76 -36.57 -38.80
N VAL A 405 -5.00 -35.30 -39.09
CA VAL A 405 -5.72 -34.91 -40.31
C VAL A 405 -4.90 -35.18 -41.57
N ASP A 406 -5.46 -35.94 -42.51
CA ASP A 406 -4.84 -36.16 -43.80
C ASP A 406 -4.88 -34.88 -44.64
N ARG A 407 -3.70 -34.35 -44.98
CA ARG A 407 -3.58 -33.09 -45.74
C ARG A 407 -4.13 -33.20 -47.15
N THR A 408 -4.07 -34.37 -47.77
CA THR A 408 -4.56 -34.61 -49.13
C THR A 408 -6.09 -34.54 -49.14
N GLU A 409 -6.72 -35.24 -48.21
CA GLU A 409 -8.17 -35.22 -48.04
C GLU A 409 -8.68 -33.85 -47.60
N LEU A 410 -7.97 -33.18 -46.69
CA LEU A 410 -8.29 -31.81 -46.28
C LEU A 410 -8.28 -30.83 -47.45
N MET A 411 -7.27 -30.90 -48.31
CA MET A 411 -7.18 -30.02 -49.49
C MET A 411 -8.26 -30.35 -50.52
N ALA A 412 -8.61 -31.63 -50.68
CA ALA A 412 -9.74 -32.04 -51.52
C ALA A 412 -11.07 -31.50 -50.96
N ALA A 413 -11.27 -31.55 -49.64
CA ALA A 413 -12.45 -31.00 -48.96
C ALA A 413 -12.55 -29.47 -49.12
N PHE A 414 -11.44 -28.75 -48.95
CA PHE A 414 -11.39 -27.29 -49.18
C PHE A 414 -11.69 -26.90 -50.64
N SER A 415 -11.25 -27.72 -51.60
CA SER A 415 -11.53 -27.49 -53.02
C SER A 415 -13.02 -27.68 -53.35
N ARG A 416 -13.72 -28.56 -52.63
CA ARG A 416 -15.15 -28.82 -52.80
C ARG A 416 -16.04 -27.79 -52.08
N SER A 417 -15.54 -27.16 -51.01
CA SER A 417 -16.30 -26.16 -50.23
C SER A 417 -15.39 -25.02 -49.75
N PRO A 418 -15.45 -23.85 -50.41
CA PRO A 418 -14.75 -22.64 -49.97
C PRO A 418 -15.19 -22.16 -48.58
N ASP A 419 -16.45 -22.40 -48.20
CA ASP A 419 -16.97 -22.02 -46.87
C ASP A 419 -16.34 -22.86 -45.77
N LEU A 420 -16.13 -24.16 -45.99
CA LEU A 420 -15.42 -25.03 -45.05
C LEU A 420 -14.00 -24.53 -44.75
N ARG A 421 -13.28 -24.08 -45.79
CA ARG A 421 -11.94 -23.51 -45.61
C ARG A 421 -11.98 -22.28 -44.69
N ARG A 422 -12.91 -21.35 -44.94
CA ARG A 422 -13.07 -20.14 -44.11
C ARG A 422 -13.38 -20.50 -42.66
N GLU A 423 -14.29 -21.45 -42.44
CA GLU A 423 -14.66 -21.90 -41.09
C GLU A 423 -13.48 -22.52 -40.33
N VAL A 424 -12.64 -23.31 -41.00
CA VAL A 424 -11.45 -23.91 -40.39
C VAL A 424 -10.40 -22.84 -40.08
N GLU A 425 -10.18 -21.88 -40.99
CA GLU A 425 -9.28 -20.74 -40.77
C GLU A 425 -9.75 -19.91 -39.55
N GLU A 426 -11.05 -19.61 -39.46
CA GLU A 426 -11.64 -18.89 -38.31
C GLU A 426 -11.56 -19.67 -37.00
N LEU A 427 -11.74 -21.00 -37.04
CA LEU A 427 -11.55 -21.86 -35.87
C LEU A 427 -10.10 -21.80 -35.39
N CYS A 428 -9.13 -21.99 -36.30
CA CYS A 428 -7.71 -21.93 -35.97
C CYS A 428 -7.33 -20.56 -35.39
N HIS A 429 -7.77 -19.46 -36.01
CA HIS A 429 -7.50 -18.11 -35.50
C HIS A 429 -8.03 -17.90 -34.08
N ARG A 430 -9.23 -18.38 -33.76
CA ARG A 430 -9.79 -18.27 -32.40
C ARG A 430 -9.00 -19.08 -31.38
N LEU A 431 -8.64 -20.32 -31.72
CA LEU A 431 -7.87 -21.21 -30.83
C LEU A 431 -6.47 -20.63 -30.57
N VAL A 432 -5.74 -20.26 -31.63
CA VAL A 432 -4.41 -19.65 -31.49
C VAL A 432 -4.45 -18.37 -30.65
N LEU A 433 -5.45 -17.51 -30.87
CA LEU A 433 -5.59 -16.28 -30.09
C LEU A 433 -5.83 -16.57 -28.60
N GLY A 434 -6.66 -17.57 -28.29
CA GLY A 434 -6.90 -18.04 -26.92
C GLY A 434 -5.60 -18.51 -26.25
N ASP A 435 -4.90 -19.44 -26.88
CA ASP A 435 -3.68 -20.03 -26.32
C ASP A 435 -2.55 -19.01 -26.13
N ILE A 436 -2.39 -18.06 -27.06
CA ILE A 436 -1.39 -16.99 -26.91
C ILE A 436 -1.77 -16.03 -25.78
N ARG A 437 -3.06 -15.70 -25.61
CA ARG A 437 -3.52 -14.88 -24.48
C ARG A 437 -3.26 -15.59 -23.15
N ASP A 438 -3.58 -16.87 -23.07
CA ASP A 438 -3.35 -17.68 -21.87
C ASP A 438 -1.85 -17.81 -21.57
N PHE A 439 -1.02 -17.96 -22.59
CA PHE A 439 0.43 -17.94 -22.47
C PHE A 439 0.95 -16.61 -21.90
N PHE A 440 0.51 -15.47 -22.42
CA PHE A 440 0.89 -14.16 -21.90
C PHE A 440 0.38 -13.93 -20.46
N ALA A 441 -0.86 -14.35 -20.16
CA ALA A 441 -1.43 -14.27 -18.81
C ALA A 441 -0.66 -15.14 -17.80
N SER A 442 -0.25 -16.35 -18.21
CA SER A 442 0.60 -17.22 -17.40
C SER A 442 1.96 -16.57 -17.11
N CYS A 443 2.59 -16.00 -18.14
CA CYS A 443 3.85 -15.26 -17.99
C CYS A 443 3.72 -14.05 -17.05
N GLN A 444 2.57 -13.34 -17.07
CA GLN A 444 2.25 -12.26 -16.13
C GLN A 444 2.17 -12.79 -14.68
N LYS A 445 1.44 -13.88 -14.47
CA LYS A 445 1.31 -14.51 -13.15
C LYS A 445 2.65 -14.97 -12.58
N GLU A 446 3.52 -15.49 -13.43
CA GLU A 446 4.90 -15.88 -13.09
C GLU A 446 5.88 -14.70 -12.99
N ARG A 447 5.41 -13.47 -13.24
CA ARG A 447 6.22 -12.23 -13.23
C ARG A 447 7.43 -12.30 -14.17
N ARG A 448 7.27 -12.92 -15.35
CA ARG A 448 8.31 -12.99 -16.38
C ARG A 448 8.56 -11.60 -16.95
N LYS A 449 9.82 -11.18 -17.08
CA LYS A 449 10.14 -9.83 -17.59
C LYS A 449 9.70 -9.64 -19.06
N LEU A 450 9.75 -10.71 -19.84
CA LEU A 450 9.47 -10.73 -21.27
C LEU A 450 8.81 -12.07 -21.63
N ALA A 451 7.82 -12.04 -22.53
CA ALA A 451 7.20 -13.21 -23.14
C ALA A 451 7.08 -12.99 -24.65
N VAL A 452 7.40 -14.01 -25.45
CA VAL A 452 7.54 -13.87 -26.90
C VAL A 452 6.64 -14.84 -27.64
N ALA A 453 5.83 -14.35 -28.57
CA ALA A 453 4.99 -15.16 -29.44
C ALA A 453 5.40 -15.00 -30.90
N GLU A 454 5.62 -16.09 -31.64
CA GLU A 454 5.72 -16.03 -33.10
C GLU A 454 4.31 -16.04 -33.70
N ILE A 455 3.92 -14.92 -34.34
CA ILE A 455 2.62 -14.77 -35.00
C ILE A 455 2.87 -14.29 -36.44
N PRO A 456 2.98 -15.21 -37.41
CA PRO A 456 3.34 -14.86 -38.79
C PRO A 456 2.35 -13.88 -39.46
N LEU A 457 1.06 -14.02 -39.12
CA LEU A 457 -0.06 -13.28 -39.69
C LEU A 457 -0.61 -12.20 -38.74
N HIS A 458 0.22 -11.68 -37.83
CA HIS A 458 -0.22 -10.72 -36.80
C HIS A 458 -0.93 -9.48 -37.38
N PHE A 459 -0.44 -8.96 -38.50
CA PHE A 459 -1.01 -7.79 -39.14
C PHE A 459 -2.17 -8.15 -40.08
N GLU A 460 -2.01 -9.24 -40.83
CA GLU A 460 -2.99 -9.76 -41.79
C GLU A 460 -4.32 -10.11 -41.11
N CYS A 461 -4.27 -10.75 -39.94
CA CYS A 461 -5.46 -11.09 -39.15
C CYS A 461 -6.01 -9.89 -38.37
N GLY A 462 -5.40 -8.71 -38.46
CA GLY A 462 -5.84 -7.50 -37.76
C GLY A 462 -5.60 -7.52 -36.25
N TRP A 463 -4.82 -8.47 -35.72
CA TRP A 463 -4.66 -8.65 -34.27
C TRP A 463 -3.93 -7.50 -33.56
N HIS A 464 -3.11 -6.75 -34.30
CA HIS A 464 -2.55 -5.48 -33.85
C HIS A 464 -3.61 -4.44 -33.43
N LYS A 465 -4.88 -4.60 -33.83
CA LYS A 465 -6.00 -3.69 -33.53
C LYS A 465 -6.84 -4.16 -32.33
N GLY A 466 -6.19 -4.50 -31.23
CA GLY A 466 -6.88 -4.80 -29.95
C GLY A 466 -7.20 -6.27 -29.70
N ALA A 467 -6.53 -7.21 -30.38
CA ALA A 467 -6.63 -8.62 -30.00
C ALA A 467 -5.88 -8.94 -28.68
N PHE A 468 -5.02 -8.04 -28.21
CA PHE A 468 -4.28 -8.20 -26.96
C PHE A 468 -4.36 -6.91 -26.15
N GLU A 469 -4.47 -7.05 -24.83
CA GLU A 469 -4.47 -5.93 -23.89
C GLU A 469 -3.55 -6.24 -22.69
N PRO A 470 -2.48 -5.45 -22.49
CA PRO A 470 -1.97 -4.42 -23.39
C PRO A 470 -1.48 -5.01 -24.73
N ALA A 471 -1.44 -4.19 -25.78
CA ALA A 471 -0.92 -4.61 -27.09
C ALA A 471 0.57 -5.00 -26.98
N PRO A 472 0.98 -6.15 -27.56
CA PRO A 472 2.39 -6.55 -27.58
C PRO A 472 3.18 -5.65 -28.52
N LEU A 473 4.48 -5.51 -28.23
CA LEU A 473 5.41 -4.94 -29.19
C LEU A 473 5.56 -5.88 -30.40
N ALA A 474 5.76 -5.33 -31.58
CA ALA A 474 6.01 -6.12 -32.79
C ALA A 474 7.49 -6.07 -33.22
N LEU A 475 8.12 -7.24 -33.33
CA LEU A 475 9.44 -7.42 -33.92
C LEU A 475 9.31 -8.03 -35.31
N GLY A 476 9.61 -7.24 -36.33
CA GLY A 476 9.69 -7.70 -37.71
C GLY A 476 11.05 -8.32 -38.01
N VAL A 477 11.08 -9.53 -38.53
CA VAL A 477 12.32 -10.15 -39.03
C VAL A 477 12.41 -9.91 -40.53
N ARG A 478 13.40 -9.11 -40.95
CA ARG A 478 13.63 -8.74 -42.35
C ARG A 478 14.51 -9.77 -43.04
N ALA A 479 14.12 -10.24 -44.21
CA ALA A 479 15.02 -10.93 -45.12
C ALA A 479 14.56 -10.70 -46.56
N PRO A 480 15.41 -10.15 -47.45
CA PRO A 480 15.02 -9.89 -48.84
C PRO A 480 14.43 -11.12 -49.55
N LEU A 481 13.49 -10.89 -50.47
CA LEU A 481 12.80 -11.95 -51.20
C LEU A 481 13.75 -12.97 -51.84
N ALA A 482 14.87 -12.53 -52.43
CA ALA A 482 15.87 -13.41 -53.02
C ALA A 482 16.47 -14.41 -52.00
N THR A 483 16.78 -13.91 -50.80
CA THR A 483 17.26 -14.71 -49.68
C THR A 483 16.19 -15.68 -49.19
N ARG A 484 14.93 -15.22 -49.09
CA ARG A 484 13.79 -16.06 -48.67
C ARG A 484 13.49 -17.16 -49.67
N LYS A 485 13.47 -16.87 -50.98
CA LYS A 485 13.30 -17.87 -52.05
C LYS A 485 14.32 -19.01 -51.89
N THR A 486 15.61 -18.66 -51.78
CA THR A 486 16.70 -19.63 -51.58
C THR A 486 16.48 -20.51 -50.34
N ARG A 487 16.12 -19.90 -49.20
CA ARG A 487 15.87 -20.63 -47.94
C ARG A 487 14.64 -21.53 -48.02
N LEU A 488 13.54 -21.06 -48.61
CA LEU A 488 12.28 -21.82 -48.73
C LEU A 488 12.44 -23.02 -49.66
N SER A 489 13.13 -22.86 -50.77
CA SER A 489 13.47 -23.96 -51.66
C SER A 489 14.37 -24.99 -50.97
N ALA A 490 15.41 -24.56 -50.25
CA ALA A 490 16.33 -25.46 -49.58
C ALA A 490 15.76 -26.20 -48.35
N THR A 491 14.83 -25.58 -47.62
CA THR A 491 14.33 -26.14 -46.35
C THR A 491 12.94 -26.77 -46.43
N ARG A 492 12.10 -26.31 -47.36
CA ARG A 492 10.70 -26.77 -47.49
C ARG A 492 10.36 -27.31 -48.88
N ASN A 493 11.31 -27.37 -49.81
CA ASN A 493 11.11 -27.80 -51.21
C ASN A 493 9.91 -27.10 -51.88
N TRP A 494 9.72 -25.80 -51.62
CA TRP A 494 8.65 -25.04 -52.29
C TRP A 494 9.07 -24.65 -53.71
N SER A 495 8.16 -24.81 -54.67
CA SER A 495 8.30 -24.28 -56.03
C SER A 495 8.21 -22.76 -56.04
N GLU A 496 8.79 -22.12 -57.06
CA GLU A 496 8.74 -20.65 -57.21
C GLU A 496 7.30 -20.13 -57.27
N GLU A 497 6.43 -20.81 -58.02
CA GLU A 497 5.00 -20.49 -58.14
C GLU A 497 4.28 -20.51 -56.77
N LYS A 498 4.61 -21.50 -55.92
CA LYS A 498 4.05 -21.61 -54.56
C LYS A 498 4.56 -20.51 -53.63
N ILE A 499 5.83 -20.12 -53.75
CA ILE A 499 6.41 -19.02 -52.98
C ILE A 499 5.71 -17.71 -53.35
N GLU A 500 5.54 -17.45 -54.65
CA GLU A 500 4.89 -16.23 -55.14
C GLU A 500 3.41 -16.19 -54.72
N THR A 501 2.68 -17.31 -54.82
CA THR A 501 1.28 -17.37 -54.36
C THR A 501 1.14 -17.04 -52.87
N ILE A 502 2.01 -17.60 -52.02
CA ILE A 502 1.96 -17.36 -50.57
C ILE A 502 2.41 -15.94 -50.22
N GLU A 503 3.36 -15.38 -50.97
CA GLU A 503 3.81 -13.99 -50.79
C GLU A 503 2.67 -13.00 -51.03
N HIS A 504 1.85 -13.20 -52.07
CA HIS A 504 0.70 -12.35 -52.38
C HIS A 504 -0.43 -12.41 -51.34
N TRP A 505 -0.46 -13.45 -50.50
CA TRP A 505 -1.46 -13.58 -49.42
C TRP A 505 -1.04 -12.86 -48.15
N GLN A 506 0.22 -12.43 -48.04
CA GLN A 506 0.72 -11.68 -46.89
C GLN A 506 0.79 -10.20 -47.21
N TRP A 507 0.93 -9.39 -46.15
CA TRP A 507 1.36 -8.02 -46.36
C TRP A 507 2.73 -8.02 -47.03
N ASP A 508 2.88 -7.06 -47.95
CA ASP A 508 4.17 -6.65 -48.47
C ASP A 508 5.18 -6.45 -47.32
N GLU A 509 6.43 -6.88 -47.54
CA GLU A 509 7.45 -6.92 -46.48
C GLU A 509 7.72 -5.52 -45.93
N ASP A 510 7.85 -4.51 -46.77
CA ASP A 510 8.09 -3.13 -46.32
C ASP A 510 6.89 -2.57 -45.56
N LYS A 511 5.68 -2.86 -46.03
CA LYS A 511 4.44 -2.52 -45.31
C LYS A 511 4.36 -3.20 -43.94
N LYS A 512 4.79 -4.46 -43.83
CA LYS A 512 4.79 -5.21 -42.57
C LYS A 512 5.84 -4.68 -41.59
N LEU A 513 7.06 -4.46 -42.07
CA LEU A 513 8.17 -3.99 -41.26
C LEU A 513 7.95 -2.56 -40.76
N SER A 514 7.34 -1.68 -41.57
CA SER A 514 7.00 -0.31 -41.15
C SER A 514 5.90 -0.26 -40.07
N ALA A 515 5.11 -1.33 -39.92
CA ALA A 515 4.13 -1.47 -38.85
C ALA A 515 4.73 -2.08 -37.56
N CYS A 516 5.98 -2.54 -37.58
CA CYS A 516 6.65 -3.12 -36.41
C CYS A 516 7.30 -2.05 -35.52
N ASP A 517 7.36 -2.30 -34.22
CA ASP A 517 8.07 -1.46 -33.26
C ASP A 517 9.60 -1.56 -33.40
N LEU A 518 10.06 -2.74 -33.79
CA LEU A 518 11.47 -3.11 -33.95
C LEU A 518 11.62 -3.93 -35.22
N VAL A 519 12.79 -3.83 -35.85
CA VAL A 519 13.15 -4.62 -37.02
C VAL A 519 14.50 -5.28 -36.76
N LEU A 520 14.57 -6.60 -36.92
CA LEU A 520 15.81 -7.36 -36.87
C LEU A 520 16.19 -7.84 -38.27
N ASP A 521 17.39 -7.49 -38.69
CA ASP A 521 17.90 -7.85 -40.00
C ASP A 521 18.45 -9.28 -40.05
N ASN A 522 17.98 -10.08 -41.00
CA ASN A 522 18.43 -11.45 -41.25
C ASN A 522 18.96 -11.63 -42.69
N THR A 523 19.66 -10.62 -43.20
CA THR A 523 20.44 -10.68 -44.45
C THR A 523 21.77 -11.42 -44.30
N GLY A 524 22.36 -11.41 -43.10
CA GLY A 524 23.63 -12.06 -42.79
C GLY A 524 23.52 -13.55 -42.44
N ASP A 525 24.57 -14.06 -41.80
CA ASP A 525 24.60 -15.43 -41.27
C ASP A 525 23.88 -15.53 -39.90
N LYS A 526 23.84 -16.74 -39.33
CA LYS A 526 23.20 -16.97 -38.03
C LYS A 526 23.86 -16.20 -36.89
N ASN A 527 25.16 -15.89 -37.00
CA ASN A 527 25.90 -15.16 -35.97
C ASN A 527 25.57 -13.67 -36.03
N ALA A 528 25.48 -13.10 -37.22
CA ALA A 528 25.03 -11.73 -37.43
C ALA A 528 23.60 -11.52 -36.88
N LEU A 529 22.70 -12.48 -37.11
CA LEU A 529 21.34 -12.44 -36.56
C LEU A 529 21.33 -12.49 -35.03
N ALA A 530 22.14 -13.38 -34.44
CA ALA A 530 22.27 -13.49 -32.99
C ALA A 530 22.83 -12.19 -32.38
N LYS A 531 23.84 -11.60 -33.02
CA LYS A 531 24.44 -10.34 -32.61
C LYS A 531 23.42 -9.19 -32.67
N GLY A 532 22.63 -9.08 -33.73
CA GLY A 532 21.57 -8.07 -33.81
C GLY A 532 20.50 -8.23 -32.73
N LEU A 533 20.14 -9.49 -32.39
CA LEU A 533 19.23 -9.76 -31.28
C LEU A 533 19.83 -9.29 -29.93
N GLU A 534 21.10 -9.61 -29.68
CA GLU A 534 21.79 -9.33 -28.42
C GLU A 534 22.16 -7.86 -28.23
N GLU A 535 22.61 -7.19 -29.29
CA GLU A 535 23.16 -5.83 -29.23
C GLU A 535 22.12 -4.73 -29.55
N GLU A 536 21.04 -5.06 -30.26
CA GLU A 536 20.03 -4.07 -30.68
C GLU A 536 18.67 -4.33 -30.02
N VAL A 537 18.11 -5.53 -30.21
CA VAL A 537 16.74 -5.84 -29.78
C VAL A 537 16.61 -5.96 -28.26
N LEU A 538 17.45 -6.77 -27.62
CA LEU A 538 17.35 -6.98 -26.16
C LEU A 538 17.59 -5.71 -25.34
N PRO A 539 18.59 -4.85 -25.67
CA PRO A 539 18.79 -3.58 -24.98
C PRO A 539 17.62 -2.62 -25.17
N GLU A 540 17.07 -2.52 -26.38
CA GLU A 540 15.91 -1.65 -26.64
C GLU A 540 14.66 -2.13 -25.89
N LEU A 541 14.42 -3.44 -25.83
CA LEU A 541 13.35 -4.01 -25.01
C LEU A 541 13.55 -3.70 -23.52
N ALA A 542 14.79 -3.77 -23.02
CA ALA A 542 15.12 -3.40 -21.65
C ALA A 542 14.86 -1.92 -21.37
N ARG A 543 15.33 -1.04 -22.25
CA ARG A 543 15.12 0.42 -22.18
C ARG A 543 13.62 0.75 -22.09
N ARG A 544 12.79 0.18 -22.97
CA ARG A 544 11.33 0.39 -22.93
C ARG A 544 10.68 -0.10 -21.62
N ARG A 545 11.18 -1.18 -21.01
CA ARG A 545 10.69 -1.63 -19.69
C ARG A 545 11.04 -0.65 -18.59
N GLU A 546 12.26 -0.12 -18.60
CA GLU A 546 12.73 0.88 -17.65
C GLU A 546 11.93 2.18 -17.76
N GLU A 547 11.70 2.67 -18.99
CA GLU A 547 10.87 3.84 -19.25
C GLU A 547 9.44 3.67 -18.74
N ARG A 548 8.82 2.52 -18.99
CA ARG A 548 7.49 2.21 -18.47
C ARG A 548 7.48 2.20 -16.93
N SER A 549 8.52 1.65 -16.31
CA SER A 549 8.67 1.63 -14.85
C SER A 549 8.84 3.04 -14.28
N ALA A 550 9.65 3.87 -14.93
CA ALA A 550 9.85 5.27 -14.58
C ALA A 550 8.56 6.10 -14.78
N GLY A 551 7.84 5.87 -15.88
CA GLY A 551 6.55 6.50 -16.15
C GLY A 551 5.50 6.15 -15.09
N MET A 552 5.47 4.90 -14.63
CA MET A 552 4.59 4.48 -13.54
C MET A 552 4.95 5.12 -12.21
N ARG A 553 6.25 5.26 -11.93
CA ARG A 553 6.75 6.00 -10.76
C ARG A 553 6.34 7.47 -10.82
N ALA A 554 6.47 8.13 -11.97
CA ALA A 554 6.03 9.50 -12.17
C ALA A 554 4.50 9.65 -12.03
N TYR A 555 3.74 8.66 -12.51
CA TYR A 555 2.29 8.59 -12.32
C TYR A 555 1.94 8.58 -10.83
N PHE A 556 2.56 7.71 -10.02
CA PHE A 556 2.32 7.69 -8.56
C PHE A 556 2.74 9.00 -7.89
N GLN A 557 3.85 9.61 -8.30
CA GLN A 557 4.27 10.90 -7.78
C GLN A 557 3.23 12.00 -8.04
N ARG A 558 2.61 12.02 -9.22
CA ARG A 558 1.52 12.97 -9.54
C ARG A 558 0.25 12.65 -8.75
N LEU A 559 -0.19 11.39 -8.76
CA LEU A 559 -1.37 10.91 -8.06
C LEU A 559 -1.34 11.28 -6.56
N LEU A 560 -0.16 11.24 -5.95
CA LEU A 560 0.05 11.53 -4.54
C LEU A 560 0.36 13.00 -4.24
N ARG A 561 0.51 13.86 -5.25
CA ARG A 561 0.71 15.32 -5.09
C ARG A 561 -0.58 16.11 -5.24
N GLU A 562 -1.57 15.59 -5.95
CA GLU A 562 -2.87 16.23 -6.10
C GLU A 562 -3.67 16.07 -4.79
N PRO A 563 -3.96 17.16 -4.04
CA PRO A 563 -4.94 17.09 -2.98
C PRO A 563 -6.27 16.70 -3.62
N GLY A 564 -6.95 15.71 -3.04
CA GLY A 564 -8.22 15.22 -3.55
C GLY A 564 -9.16 16.38 -3.85
N SER A 565 -9.82 16.34 -5.02
CA SER A 565 -10.71 17.37 -5.56
C SER A 565 -11.92 17.74 -4.69
N GLN A 566 -12.03 17.18 -3.48
CA GLN A 566 -13.05 17.49 -2.48
C GLN A 566 -12.64 18.54 -1.43
N GLU A 567 -11.38 19.00 -1.40
CA GLU A 567 -10.95 20.03 -0.42
C GLU A 567 -11.16 21.48 -0.88
N ARG A 568 -11.89 21.71 -1.98
CA ARG A 568 -12.22 23.06 -2.51
C ARG A 568 -13.66 23.54 -2.21
N SER A 569 -14.37 22.93 -1.27
CA SER A 569 -15.71 23.39 -0.85
C SER A 569 -15.73 23.87 0.59
#